data_AF-A0A6B2GAI3-F1
#
_entry.id   AF-A0A6B2GAI3-F1
#
_cell.length_a   1.000
_cell.length_b   1.000
_cell.length_c   1.000
_cell.angle_alpha   90.00
_cell.angle_beta   90.00
_cell.angle_gamma   90.00
#
_symmetry.space_group_name_H-M   'P 1'
#
loop_
_entity.id
_entity.type
_entity.pdbx_description
1 polymer ?
#
loop_
_entity_poly.entity_id
_entity_poly.type
_entity_poly.pdbx_seq_one_letter_code
_entity_poly.pdbx_strand_id
1 'polypeptide(L)' 'VKIIGTTMAPESVSTNASDLYAKNMLNFINHLTKETQFTWDLEDQITNDTLIIKNGEIRKS' A
#
# COMPACT_ATOMS: atom_id res chain seq x y z
N VAL A 1 -27.83 -3.78 25.75
CA VAL A 1 -26.66 -3.31 24.97
C VAL A 1 -26.15 -4.47 24.14
N LYS A 2 -25.98 -4.31 22.82
CA LYS A 2 -25.44 -5.35 21.94
C LYS A 2 -24.02 -4.94 21.55
N ILE A 3 -23.02 -5.63 22.10
CA ILE A 3 -21.60 -5.39 21.77
C ILE A 3 -21.28 -6.21 20.53
N ILE A 4 -20.96 -5.54 19.43
CA ILE A 4 -20.48 -6.20 18.20
C ILE A 4 -18.96 -6.32 18.32
N GLY A 5 -18.48 -7.52 18.66
CA GLY A 5 -17.05 -7.86 18.81
C GLY A 5 -16.41 -8.44 17.56
N THR A 6 -16.96 -8.17 16.37
CA THR A 6 -16.40 -8.67 15.11
C THR A 6 -15.28 -7.74 14.65
N THR A 7 -14.05 -8.21 14.65
CA THR A 7 -12.95 -7.66 13.86
C THR A 7 -13.41 -7.75 12.40
N MET A 8 -13.91 -6.64 11.84
CA MET A 8 -14.55 -6.51 10.51
C MET A 8 -14.58 -7.81 9.69
N ALA A 9 -15.69 -8.56 9.75
CA ALA A 9 -15.82 -9.82 9.01
C ALA A 9 -15.56 -9.53 7.51
N PRO A 10 -14.47 -10.05 6.90
CA PRO A 10 -14.04 -9.71 5.55
C PRO A 10 -15.15 -9.90 4.51
N GLU A 11 -16.04 -10.83 4.80
CA GLU A 11 -17.26 -11.21 4.09
C GLU A 11 -18.19 -10.03 3.75
N SER A 12 -18.22 -8.97 4.58
CA SER A 12 -19.20 -7.89 4.51
C SER A 12 -18.73 -6.62 3.78
N VAL A 13 -17.47 -6.59 3.33
CA VAL A 13 -16.85 -5.49 2.57
C VAL A 13 -15.94 -5.99 1.44
N SER A 14 -15.81 -7.31 1.25
CA SER A 14 -14.79 -7.98 0.44
C SER A 14 -14.64 -7.45 -1.00
N THR A 15 -15.75 -7.35 -1.76
CA THR A 15 -15.68 -6.91 -3.17
C THR A 15 -15.27 -5.45 -3.27
N ASN A 16 -15.93 -4.57 -2.52
CA ASN A 16 -15.62 -3.13 -2.54
C ASN A 16 -14.22 -2.84 -1.97
N ALA A 17 -13.78 -3.58 -0.95
CA ALA A 17 -12.46 -3.45 -0.37
C ALA A 17 -11.37 -3.90 -1.36
N SER A 18 -11.59 -4.98 -2.11
CA SER A 18 -10.67 -5.46 -3.14
C SER A 18 -10.51 -4.43 -4.26
N ASP A 19 -11.62 -3.87 -4.75
CA ASP A 19 -11.60 -2.82 -5.79
C ASP A 19 -10.88 -1.54 -5.32
N LEU A 20 -11.13 -1.10 -4.09
CA LEU A 20 -10.45 0.05 -3.50
C LEU A 20 -8.95 -0.21 -3.30
N TYR A 21 -8.59 -1.40 -2.82
CA TYR A 21 -7.20 -1.80 -2.67
C TYR A 21 -6.48 -1.83 -4.02
N ALA A 22 -7.09 -2.43 -5.05
CA ALA A 22 -6.51 -2.48 -6.38
C ALA A 22 -6.26 -1.07 -6.96
N LYS A 23 -7.21 -0.14 -6.79
CA LYS A 23 -7.04 1.26 -7.18
C LYS A 23 -5.90 1.94 -6.43
N ASN A 24 -5.81 1.73 -5.11
CA ASN A 24 -4.72 2.29 -4.29
C ASN A 24 -3.35 1.74 -4.73
N MET A 25 -3.26 0.43 -4.99
CA MET A 25 -2.05 -0.20 -5.50
C MET A 25 -1.64 0.33 -6.88
N LEU A 26 -2.59 0.50 -7.79
CA LEU A 26 -2.32 1.07 -9.12
C LEU A 26 -1.79 2.51 -9.00
N ASN A 27 -2.44 3.34 -8.19
CA ASN A 27 -1.99 4.71 -7.95
C ASN A 27 -0.58 4.75 -7.35
N PHE A 28 -0.29 3.86 -6.41
CA PHE A 28 1.02 3.76 -5.78
C PHE A 28 2.11 3.29 -6.75
N ILE A 29 1.84 2.29 -7.60
CA ILE A 29 2.78 1.85 -8.64
C ILE A 29 3.03 2.98 -9.65
N ASN A 30 1.98 3.71 -10.06
CA ASN A 30 2.13 4.86 -10.95
C ASN A 30 2.96 5.98 -10.30
N HIS A 31 2.80 6.22 -9.00
CA HIS A 31 3.65 7.17 -8.25
C HIS A 31 5.13 6.75 -8.24
N LEU A 32 5.39 5.44 -8.09
CA LEU A 32 6.75 4.89 -8.05
C LEU A 32 7.39 4.71 -9.43
N THR A 33 6.67 4.96 -10.53
CA THR A 33 7.17 4.71 -11.88
C THR A 33 7.18 5.96 -12.73
N LYS A 34 8.21 6.08 -13.55
CA LYS A 34 8.34 7.12 -14.58
C LYS A 34 8.84 6.46 -15.85
N GLU A 35 8.20 6.75 -16.97
CA GLU A 35 8.58 6.18 -18.29
C GLU A 35 8.77 4.64 -18.24
N THR A 36 7.88 3.94 -17.54
CA THR A 36 7.89 2.47 -17.35
C THR A 36 9.03 1.91 -16.49
N GLN A 37 9.81 2.76 -15.82
CA GLN A 37 10.86 2.35 -14.88
C GLN A 37 10.55 2.81 -13.46
N PHE A 38 10.96 2.00 -12.47
CA PHE A 38 10.87 2.42 -11.07
C PHE A 38 11.82 3.58 -10.79
N THR A 39 11.27 4.65 -10.22
CA THR A 39 12.01 5.81 -9.74
C THR A 39 11.93 5.84 -8.22
N TRP A 40 13.07 5.63 -7.56
CA TRP A 40 13.16 5.61 -6.11
C TRP A 40 13.64 6.96 -5.59
N ASP A 41 12.75 7.95 -5.61
CA ASP A 41 13.00 9.25 -4.98
C ASP A 41 12.89 9.11 -3.45
N LEU A 42 14.01 9.24 -2.74
CA LEU A 42 14.03 9.09 -1.28
C LEU A 42 13.76 10.40 -0.54
N GLU A 43 13.67 11.53 -1.25
CA GLU A 43 13.21 12.80 -0.67
C GLU A 43 11.68 12.86 -0.61
N ASP A 44 11.00 12.13 -1.51
CA ASP A 44 9.56 11.91 -1.43
C ASP A 44 9.20 11.05 -0.21
N GLN A 45 8.33 11.60 0.64
CA GLN A 45 7.94 10.95 1.88
C GLN A 45 7.25 9.60 1.64
N ILE A 46 6.39 9.51 0.63
CA ILE A 46 5.64 8.28 0.33
C ILE A 46 6.62 7.14 0.03
N THR A 47 7.57 7.39 -0.86
CA THR A 47 8.59 6.41 -1.25
C THR A 47 9.50 6.06 -0.08
N ASN A 48 9.97 7.05 0.69
CA ASN A 48 10.86 6.80 1.82
C ASN A 48 10.19 6.04 2.97
N ASP A 49 8.90 6.32 3.24
CA ASP A 49 8.17 5.68 4.34
C ASP A 49 7.71 4.27 4.01
N THR A 50 7.47 3.97 2.73
CA THR A 50 6.96 2.67 2.28
C THR A 50 8.05 1.69 1.82
N LEU A 51 9.25 2.18 1.46
CA LEU A 51 10.34 1.32 0.98
C LEU A 51 11.11 0.66 2.13
N ILE A 52 10.73 -0.57 2.47
CA ILE A 52 11.30 -1.32 3.61
C ILE A 52 12.64 -1.96 3.26
N ILE A 53 12.80 -2.49 2.03
CA ILE A 53 14.03 -3.17 1.58
C ILE A 53 14.42 -2.62 0.21
N LYS A 54 15.70 -2.31 0.03
CA LYS A 54 16.27 -1.95 -1.28
C LYS A 54 17.64 -2.58 -1.43
N ASN A 55 17.91 -3.26 -2.55
CA ASN A 55 19.21 -3.87 -2.84
C ASN A 55 19.73 -4.84 -1.76
N GLY A 56 18.84 -5.56 -1.08
CA GLY A 56 19.20 -6.49 -0.01
C GLY A 56 19.42 -5.87 1.37
N GLU A 57 19.32 -4.54 1.49
CA GLU A 57 19.44 -3.83 2.76
C GLU A 57 18.08 -3.41 3.32
N ILE A 58 17.90 -3.62 4.63
CA ILE A 58 16.72 -3.16 5.37
C ILE A 58 16.88 -1.65 5.63
N ARG A 59 15.88 -0.86 5.21
CA ARG A 59 15.87 0.60 5.36
C ARG A 59 15.08 1.07 6.59
N LYS A 60 14.04 0.32 6.99
CA LYS A 60 13.21 0.59 8.17
C LYS A 60 12.92 -0.72 8.90
N SER A 61 13.06 -0.72 10.23
CA SER A 61 12.65 -1.82 11.13
C SER A 61 11.45 -1.42 11.97
#